data_AF-A0A9D8GPM4-F1
#
_entry.id   AF-A0A9D8GPM4-F1
#
_cell.length_a   1.000
_cell.length_b   1.000
_cell.length_c   1.000
_cell.angle_alpha   90.00
_cell.angle_beta   90.00
_cell.angle_gamma   90.00
#
_symmetry.space_group_name_H-M   'P 1'
#
loop_
_entity.id
_entity.type
_entity.pdbx_description
1 polymer ?
#
loop_
_entity_poly.entity_id
_entity_poly.type
_entity_poly.pdbx_seq_one_letter_code
_entity_poly.pdbx_strand_id
1 'polypeptide(L)'
;MMRMVVSRRILCGTALAFLVLPAQASDAAKFVEVLADKVVELVKSRTGAERQAGFQEIMQASFDLPYMGRSALGTHWGRASEEQRSRFLKAAESAESKAYSERFGSYAGQTMAIGKVSPRGGGVIMVESSINQSSGPPIRVEWELQDRGAGLRVTDVRVEGVSMVMTRRSDFNAYIQRNGGDVEVLIKELESRAAR
;
A
#
# COMPACT_ATOMS: atom_id res chain seq x y z
N MET A 1 -9.44 -22.19 65.86
CA MET A 1 -8.49 -21.12 66.23
C MET A 1 -7.10 -21.52 65.75
N MET A 2 -6.68 -21.13 64.53
CA MET A 2 -5.27 -21.05 64.11
C MET A 2 -5.21 -20.31 62.77
N ARG A 3 -4.31 -19.32 62.68
CA ARG A 3 -4.08 -18.44 61.52
C ARG A 3 -3.35 -19.20 60.40
N MET A 4 -3.65 -18.88 59.14
CA MET A 4 -2.70 -19.04 58.04
C MET A 4 -2.74 -17.80 57.15
N VAL A 5 -1.59 -17.15 57.05
CA VAL A 5 -1.29 -16.00 56.21
C VAL A 5 -0.94 -16.52 54.82
N VAL A 6 -1.57 -16.00 53.76
CA VAL A 6 -1.06 -16.14 52.40
C VAL A 6 -1.07 -14.76 51.74
N SER A 7 0.12 -14.17 51.64
CA SER A 7 0.40 -12.96 50.88
C SER A 7 0.26 -13.24 49.37
N ARG A 8 -0.77 -12.67 48.74
CA ARG A 8 -0.84 -12.57 47.27
C ARG A 8 -0.20 -11.25 46.85
N ARG A 9 1.05 -11.32 46.38
CA ARG A 9 1.65 -10.24 45.59
C ARG A 9 0.96 -10.21 44.23
N ILE A 10 0.09 -9.22 44.02
CA ILE A 10 -0.43 -8.90 42.69
C ILE A 10 0.69 -8.15 41.97
N LEU A 11 1.35 -8.82 41.02
CA LEU A 11 2.23 -8.18 40.06
C LEU A 11 1.34 -7.44 39.05
N CYS A 12 1.16 -6.13 39.23
CA CYS A 12 0.58 -5.27 38.19
C CYS A 12 1.56 -5.21 37.02
N GLY A 13 1.33 -6.01 35.97
CA GLY A 13 2.00 -5.84 34.70
C GLY A 13 1.54 -4.53 34.06
N THR A 14 2.45 -3.57 33.94
CA THR A 14 2.25 -2.34 33.17
C THR A 14 2.16 -2.72 31.69
N ALA A 15 0.93 -2.79 31.18
CA ALA A 15 0.70 -2.77 29.74
C ALA A 15 1.12 -1.39 29.23
N LEU A 16 2.27 -1.30 28.55
CA LEU A 16 2.61 -0.14 27.72
C LEU A 16 1.61 -0.10 26.56
N ALA A 17 0.53 0.65 26.74
CA ALA A 17 -0.26 1.13 25.63
C ALA A 17 0.63 2.14 24.88
N PHE A 18 1.03 1.80 23.64
CA PHE A 18 1.66 2.76 22.74
C PHE A 18 0.64 3.85 22.39
N LEU A 19 0.63 4.92 23.19
CA LEU A 19 -0.07 6.16 22.90
C LEU A 19 0.61 6.78 21.68
N VAL A 20 -0.07 6.75 20.55
CA VAL A 20 0.36 7.54 19.40
C VAL A 20 0.17 9.01 19.73
N LEU A 21 1.26 9.77 19.63
CA LEU A 21 1.24 11.19 19.89
C LEU A 21 0.43 11.89 18.80
N PRO A 22 -0.39 12.92 19.13
CA PRO A 22 -1.23 13.63 18.16
C PRO A 22 -0.45 14.19 16.95
N ALA A 23 0.85 14.48 17.10
CA ALA A 23 1.74 14.88 16.02
C ALA A 23 1.85 13.81 14.90
N GLN A 24 2.02 12.54 15.27
CA GLN A 24 2.19 11.45 14.31
C GLN A 24 0.92 11.16 13.51
N ALA A 25 -0.26 11.36 14.12
CA ALA A 25 -1.54 11.27 13.41
C ALA A 25 -1.72 12.40 12.39
N SER A 26 -1.33 13.63 12.75
CA SER A 26 -1.35 14.78 11.86
C SER A 26 -0.39 14.59 10.66
N ASP A 27 0.79 14.03 10.89
CA ASP A 27 1.77 13.79 9.84
C ASP A 27 1.29 12.73 8.83
N ALA A 28 0.64 11.67 9.32
CA ALA A 28 0.08 10.62 8.48
C ALA A 28 -1.09 11.10 7.60
N ALA A 29 -2.02 11.89 8.16
CA ALA A 29 -3.09 12.51 7.38
C ALA A 29 -2.51 13.41 6.28
N LYS A 30 -1.61 14.32 6.65
CA LYS A 30 -0.98 15.26 5.72
C LYS A 30 -0.18 14.54 4.63
N PHE A 31 0.49 13.44 4.96
CA PHE A 31 1.18 12.60 3.99
C PHE A 31 0.23 12.12 2.88
N VAL A 32 -0.95 11.61 3.25
CA VAL A 32 -1.95 11.11 2.29
C VAL A 32 -2.57 12.26 1.48
N GLU A 33 -2.82 13.41 2.10
CA GLU A 33 -3.30 14.62 1.39
C GLU A 33 -2.31 15.06 0.30
N VAL A 34 -1.04 15.24 0.67
CA VAL A 34 0.01 15.64 -0.26
C VAL A 34 0.18 14.62 -1.39
N LEU A 35 0.08 13.32 -1.07
CA LEU A 35 0.13 12.28 -2.09
C LEU A 35 -1.02 12.41 -3.10
N ALA A 36 -2.25 12.61 -2.63
CA ALA A 36 -3.40 12.77 -3.51
C ALA A 36 -3.34 14.05 -4.35
N ASP A 37 -2.89 15.17 -3.76
CA ASP A 37 -2.71 16.42 -4.49
C ASP A 37 -1.70 16.27 -5.63
N LYS A 38 -0.57 15.59 -5.39
CA LYS A 38 0.42 15.27 -6.43
C LYS A 38 -0.17 14.44 -7.56
N VAL A 39 -1.00 13.45 -7.24
CA VAL A 39 -1.68 12.63 -8.26
C VAL A 39 -2.65 13.49 -9.08
N VAL A 40 -3.44 14.35 -8.44
CA VAL A 40 -4.38 15.25 -9.13
C VAL A 40 -3.62 16.25 -10.02
N GLU A 41 -2.54 16.83 -9.54
CA GLU A 41 -1.69 17.74 -10.31
C GLU A 41 -1.07 17.04 -11.53
N LEU A 42 -0.51 15.84 -11.33
CA LEU A 42 0.08 15.04 -12.40
C LEU A 42 -0.95 14.74 -13.51
N VAL A 43 -2.15 14.32 -13.12
CA VAL A 43 -3.19 13.92 -14.07
C VAL A 43 -3.72 15.11 -14.88
N LYS A 44 -3.78 16.30 -14.25
CA LYS A 44 -4.16 17.55 -14.92
C LYS A 44 -3.09 18.08 -15.87
N SER A 45 -1.81 17.86 -15.55
CA SER A 45 -0.69 18.50 -16.25
C SER A 45 -0.02 17.63 -17.32
N ARG A 46 -0.06 16.30 -17.19
CA ARG A 46 0.63 15.37 -18.09
C ARG A 46 -0.32 14.34 -18.68
N THR A 47 0.06 13.77 -19.82
CA THR A 47 -0.67 12.68 -20.49
C THR A 47 0.30 11.60 -21.00
N GLY A 48 -0.22 10.47 -21.48
CA GLY A 48 0.58 9.42 -22.13
C GLY A 48 1.79 8.96 -21.31
N ALA A 49 2.94 8.87 -21.97
CA ALA A 49 4.19 8.41 -21.38
C ALA A 49 4.71 9.34 -20.25
N GLU A 50 4.52 10.65 -20.35
CA GLU A 50 4.94 11.60 -19.32
C GLU A 50 4.12 11.45 -18.03
N ARG A 51 2.82 11.16 -18.17
CA ARG A 51 1.97 10.83 -17.01
C ARG A 51 2.39 9.51 -16.38
N GLN A 52 2.70 8.49 -17.19
CA GLN A 52 3.20 7.21 -16.69
C GLN A 52 4.49 7.39 -15.89
N ALA A 53 5.45 8.16 -16.41
CA ALA A 53 6.70 8.46 -15.71
C ALA A 53 6.44 9.19 -14.39
N GLY A 54 5.53 10.18 -14.37
CA GLY A 54 5.18 10.87 -13.12
C GLY A 54 4.50 9.96 -12.09
N PHE A 55 3.68 8.99 -12.52
CA PHE A 55 3.12 8.00 -11.59
C PHE A 55 4.21 7.13 -10.99
N GLN A 56 5.19 6.74 -11.80
CA GLN A 56 6.34 5.98 -11.33
C GLN A 56 7.13 6.76 -10.28
N GLU A 57 7.40 8.05 -10.51
CA GLU A 57 8.06 8.94 -9.54
C GLU A 57 7.28 9.04 -8.22
N ILE A 58 5.96 9.25 -8.29
CA ILE A 58 5.09 9.32 -7.11
C ILE A 58 5.13 7.99 -6.34
N MET A 59 5.04 6.86 -7.05
CA MET A 59 5.08 5.53 -6.43
C MET A 59 6.41 5.31 -5.70
N GLN A 60 7.54 5.58 -6.35
CA GLN A 60 8.87 5.45 -5.74
C GLN A 60 9.06 6.38 -4.52
N ALA A 61 8.45 7.56 -4.54
CA ALA A 61 8.59 8.56 -3.48
C ALA A 61 7.65 8.33 -2.28
N SER A 62 6.55 7.58 -2.44
CA SER A 62 5.51 7.48 -1.41
C SER A 62 5.17 6.06 -0.97
N PHE A 63 5.51 5.04 -1.76
CA PHE A 63 5.18 3.66 -1.47
C PHE A 63 6.44 2.86 -1.11
N ASP A 64 6.30 1.87 -0.24
CA ASP A 64 7.33 0.86 -0.02
C ASP A 64 7.17 -0.25 -1.07
N LEU A 65 7.55 0.07 -2.31
CA LEU A 65 7.43 -0.84 -3.45
C LEU A 65 8.15 -2.19 -3.23
N PRO A 66 9.36 -2.24 -2.65
CA PRO A 66 10.01 -3.52 -2.33
C PRO A 66 9.17 -4.38 -1.36
N TYR A 67 8.65 -3.78 -0.28
CA TYR A 67 7.80 -4.50 0.67
C TYR A 67 6.49 -4.98 0.03
N MET A 68 5.81 -4.09 -0.70
CA MET A 68 4.54 -4.40 -1.37
C MET A 68 4.73 -5.48 -2.43
N GLY A 69 5.75 -5.35 -3.28
CA GLY A 69 6.06 -6.34 -4.32
C GLY A 69 6.41 -7.70 -3.73
N ARG A 70 7.26 -7.75 -2.69
CA ARG A 70 7.54 -9.01 -1.97
C ARG A 70 6.28 -9.64 -1.38
N SER A 71 5.43 -8.82 -0.78
CA SER A 71 4.18 -9.28 -0.15
C SER A 71 3.19 -9.79 -1.19
N ALA A 72 3.11 -9.14 -2.36
CA ALA A 72 2.31 -9.55 -3.49
C ALA A 72 2.84 -10.85 -4.13
N LEU A 73 4.16 -11.00 -4.31
CA LEU A 73 4.71 -12.24 -4.88
C LEU A 73 4.60 -13.44 -3.91
N GLY A 74 4.49 -13.17 -2.61
CA GLY A 74 4.17 -14.15 -1.59
C GLY A 74 5.18 -15.29 -1.53
N THR A 75 4.70 -16.54 -1.55
CA THR A 75 5.55 -17.74 -1.44
C THR A 75 6.51 -17.90 -2.61
N HIS A 76 6.21 -17.34 -3.78
CA HIS A 76 7.08 -17.40 -4.94
C HIS A 76 8.33 -16.53 -4.76
N TRP A 77 8.28 -15.50 -3.92
CA TRP A 77 9.45 -14.67 -3.62
C TRP A 77 10.63 -15.49 -3.10
N GLY A 78 10.37 -16.42 -2.17
CA GLY A 78 11.41 -17.28 -1.60
C GLY A 78 12.07 -18.22 -2.60
N ARG A 79 11.37 -18.57 -3.68
CA ARG A 79 11.85 -19.48 -4.74
C ARG A 79 12.51 -18.76 -5.91
N ALA A 80 12.19 -17.48 -6.11
CA ALA A 80 12.77 -16.66 -7.17
C ALA A 80 14.26 -16.36 -6.89
N SER A 81 15.08 -16.36 -7.94
CA SER A 81 16.47 -15.88 -7.87
C SER A 81 16.54 -14.37 -7.58
N GLU A 82 17.72 -13.87 -7.25
CA GLU A 82 17.92 -12.43 -7.03
C GLU A 82 17.61 -11.61 -8.28
N GLU A 83 18.02 -12.10 -9.44
CA GLU A 83 17.76 -11.49 -10.75
C GLU A 83 16.26 -11.47 -11.04
N GLN A 84 15.55 -12.56 -10.76
CA GLN A 84 14.10 -12.65 -10.93
C GLN A 84 13.37 -11.69 -10.00
N ARG A 85 13.78 -11.59 -8.73
CA ARG A 85 13.19 -10.63 -7.77
C ARG A 85 13.37 -9.19 -8.24
N SER A 86 14.57 -8.83 -8.68
CA SER A 86 14.87 -7.50 -9.20
C SER A 86 14.03 -7.16 -10.44
N ARG A 87 13.98 -8.07 -11.42
CA ARG A 87 13.15 -7.91 -12.62
C ARG A 87 11.67 -7.83 -12.29
N PHE A 88 11.18 -8.69 -11.40
CA PHE A 88 9.79 -8.66 -10.95
C PHE A 88 9.41 -7.30 -10.35
N LEU A 89 10.20 -6.77 -9.42
CA LEU A 89 9.89 -5.48 -8.79
C LEU A 89 9.82 -4.36 -9.83
N LYS A 90 10.80 -4.29 -10.74
CA LYS A 90 10.84 -3.30 -11.80
C LYS A 90 9.66 -3.43 -12.77
N ALA A 91 9.33 -4.66 -13.18
CA ALA A 91 8.25 -4.94 -14.11
C ALA A 91 6.87 -4.64 -13.48
N ALA A 92 6.66 -5.03 -12.21
CA ALA A 92 5.44 -4.76 -11.47
C ALA A 92 5.22 -3.26 -11.28
N GLU A 93 6.24 -2.52 -10.85
CA GLU A 93 6.19 -1.06 -10.71
C GLU A 93 5.80 -0.39 -12.03
N SER A 94 6.45 -0.77 -13.13
CA SER A 94 6.19 -0.16 -14.44
C SER A 94 4.79 -0.50 -14.96
N ALA A 95 4.36 -1.75 -14.80
CA ALA A 95 3.03 -2.20 -15.22
C ALA A 95 1.91 -1.52 -14.41
N GLU A 96 2.07 -1.37 -13.08
CA GLU A 96 1.11 -0.63 -12.26
C GLU A 96 1.09 0.86 -12.63
N SER A 97 2.26 1.49 -12.76
CA SER A 97 2.35 2.92 -13.13
C SER A 97 1.62 3.22 -14.43
N LYS A 98 1.74 2.32 -15.41
CA LYS A 98 1.00 2.39 -16.67
C LYS A 98 -0.50 2.23 -16.47
N ALA A 99 -0.92 1.16 -15.78
CA ALA A 99 -2.34 0.88 -15.54
C ALA A 99 -3.04 2.04 -14.80
N TYR A 100 -2.38 2.67 -13.83
CA TYR A 100 -2.92 3.84 -13.15
C TYR A 100 -2.88 5.10 -14.03
N SER A 101 -1.83 5.32 -14.82
CA SER A 101 -1.78 6.43 -15.78
C SER A 101 -2.99 6.42 -16.74
N GLU A 102 -3.36 5.22 -17.21
CA GLU A 102 -4.54 5.00 -18.06
C GLU A 102 -5.84 5.20 -17.28
N ARG A 103 -5.99 4.55 -16.11
CA ARG A 103 -7.20 4.66 -15.28
C ARG A 103 -7.50 6.11 -14.89
N PHE A 104 -6.49 6.84 -14.45
CA PHE A 104 -6.63 8.25 -14.09
C PHE A 104 -6.75 9.18 -15.30
N GLY A 105 -6.59 8.69 -16.53
CA GLY A 105 -6.98 9.45 -17.73
C GLY A 105 -8.46 9.78 -17.82
N SER A 106 -9.31 9.08 -17.06
CA SER A 106 -10.73 9.38 -16.92
C SER A 106 -11.07 10.28 -15.72
N TYR A 107 -10.06 10.87 -15.06
CA TYR A 107 -10.28 11.79 -13.95
C TYR A 107 -11.15 12.98 -14.38
N ALA A 108 -12.20 13.23 -13.61
CA ALA A 108 -13.24 14.19 -13.94
C ALA A 108 -13.52 15.17 -12.78
N GLY A 109 -12.52 15.40 -11.92
CA GLY A 109 -12.64 16.32 -10.79
C GLY A 109 -13.07 15.68 -9.47
N GLN A 110 -12.88 14.37 -9.31
CA GLN A 110 -13.14 13.69 -8.04
C GLN A 110 -12.31 14.31 -6.91
N THR A 111 -12.91 14.49 -5.73
CA THR A 111 -12.22 15.02 -4.55
C THR A 111 -12.04 13.94 -3.51
N MET A 112 -11.01 14.07 -2.68
CA MET A 112 -10.77 13.16 -1.56
C MET A 112 -10.92 13.93 -0.24
N ALA A 113 -11.59 13.32 0.72
CA ALA A 113 -11.66 13.82 2.10
C ALA A 113 -10.96 12.83 3.04
N ILE A 114 -10.02 13.31 3.85
CA ILE A 114 -9.40 12.50 4.92
C ILE A 114 -10.40 12.28 6.04
N GLY A 115 -10.45 11.06 6.52
CA GLY A 115 -11.25 10.63 7.66
C GLY A 115 -10.36 10.35 8.88
N LYS A 116 -10.65 9.23 9.54
CA LYS A 116 -9.98 8.84 10.77
C LYS A 116 -8.54 8.40 10.51
N VAL A 117 -7.64 8.82 11.39
CA VAL A 117 -6.29 8.25 11.52
C VAL A 117 -6.26 7.38 12.77
N SER A 118 -5.79 6.14 12.64
CA SER A 118 -5.71 5.22 13.78
C SER A 118 -4.48 4.33 13.72
N PRO A 119 -3.80 4.10 14.86
CA PRO A 119 -2.70 3.16 14.89
C PRO A 119 -3.16 1.71 14.89
N ARG A 120 -2.27 0.84 14.40
CA ARG A 120 -2.36 -0.61 14.47
C ARG A 120 -1.05 -1.17 15.03
N GLY A 121 -1.09 -2.41 15.52
CA GLY A 121 0.12 -3.08 16.01
C GLY A 121 1.25 -3.13 14.99
N GLY A 122 2.50 -3.15 15.47
CA GLY A 122 3.68 -3.21 14.61
C GLY A 122 4.12 -1.87 14.00
N GLY A 123 3.67 -0.73 14.55
CA GLY A 123 4.04 0.60 14.04
C GLY A 123 3.29 1.01 12.77
N VAL A 124 2.19 0.32 12.45
CA VAL A 124 1.32 0.63 11.32
C VAL A 124 0.35 1.74 11.70
N ILE A 125 0.08 2.65 10.77
CA ILE A 125 -0.94 3.70 10.88
C ILE A 125 -1.93 3.53 9.74
N MET A 126 -3.22 3.44 10.07
CA MET A 126 -4.31 3.46 9.12
C MET A 126 -4.81 4.89 8.95
N VAL A 127 -4.90 5.37 7.72
CA VAL A 127 -5.57 6.63 7.37
C VAL A 127 -6.78 6.28 6.53
N GLU A 128 -7.98 6.65 6.96
CA GLU A 128 -9.20 6.50 6.17
C GLU A 128 -9.38 7.73 5.27
N SER A 129 -9.93 7.53 4.08
CA SER A 129 -10.40 8.61 3.22
C SER A 129 -11.63 8.20 2.41
N SER A 130 -12.33 9.19 1.85
CA SER A 130 -13.44 8.98 0.92
C SER A 130 -13.22 9.77 -0.37
N ILE A 131 -13.34 9.09 -1.52
CA ILE A 131 -13.28 9.72 -2.84
C ILE A 131 -14.70 10.02 -3.31
N ASN A 132 -15.03 11.30 -3.46
CA ASN A 132 -16.30 11.76 -3.97
C ASN A 132 -16.30 11.67 -5.51
N GLN A 133 -17.25 10.92 -6.04
CA GLN A 133 -17.44 10.75 -7.48
C GLN A 133 -18.51 11.70 -8.01
N SER A 134 -18.49 11.97 -9.32
CA SER A 134 -19.54 12.76 -9.98
C SER A 134 -20.90 12.05 -10.00
N SER A 135 -20.91 10.72 -9.83
CA SER A 135 -22.10 9.90 -9.72
C SER A 135 -21.82 8.68 -8.84
N GLY A 136 -22.83 8.25 -8.07
CA GLY A 136 -22.71 7.14 -7.12
C GLY A 136 -22.27 7.57 -5.71
N PRO A 137 -22.26 6.63 -4.75
CA PRO A 137 -21.78 6.90 -3.39
C PRO A 137 -20.25 7.14 -3.37
N PRO A 138 -19.72 7.87 -2.37
CA PRO A 138 -18.28 8.01 -2.19
C PRO A 138 -17.59 6.66 -2.01
N ILE A 139 -16.41 6.51 -2.62
CA ILE A 139 -15.59 5.30 -2.48
C ILE A 139 -14.73 5.42 -1.22
N ARG A 140 -14.81 4.45 -0.33
CA ARG A 140 -13.94 4.36 0.85
C ARG A 140 -12.56 3.83 0.46
N VAL A 141 -11.53 4.53 0.91
CA VAL A 141 -10.13 4.13 0.78
C VAL A 141 -9.47 4.12 2.16
N GLU A 142 -8.68 3.10 2.44
CA GLU A 142 -7.87 3.03 3.66
C GLU A 142 -6.41 2.85 3.27
N TRP A 143 -5.56 3.72 3.78
CA TRP A 143 -4.13 3.76 3.52
C TRP A 143 -3.42 3.13 4.71
N GLU A 144 -2.66 2.06 4.46
CA GLU A 144 -1.78 1.48 5.45
C GLU A 144 -0.41 2.12 5.31
N LEU A 145 0.02 2.86 6.33
CA LEU A 145 1.31 3.54 6.38
C LEU A 145 2.21 2.90 7.42
N GLN A 146 3.49 2.85 7.14
CA GLN A 146 4.50 2.43 8.10
C GLN A 146 5.79 3.21 7.87
N ASP A 147 6.46 3.60 8.96
CA ASP A 147 7.85 4.04 8.89
C ASP A 147 8.77 2.85 9.17
N ARG A 148 9.60 2.51 8.20
CA ARG A 148 10.56 1.40 8.26
C ARG A 148 12.01 1.89 8.22
N GLY A 149 12.24 3.13 8.63
CA GLY A 149 13.56 3.77 8.72
C GLY A 149 13.84 4.82 7.64
N ALA A 150 12.87 5.11 6.77
CA ALA A 150 12.99 6.07 5.67
C ALA A 150 11.85 7.11 5.64
N GLY A 151 11.17 7.27 6.78
CA GLY A 151 9.95 8.05 6.89
C GLY A 151 8.71 7.22 6.53
N LEU A 152 7.53 7.84 6.71
CA LEU A 152 6.25 7.21 6.38
C LEU A 152 6.18 6.81 4.90
N ARG A 153 5.77 5.58 4.65
CA ARG A 153 5.51 5.03 3.32
C ARG A 153 4.21 4.24 3.33
N VAL A 154 3.52 4.23 2.19
CA VAL A 154 2.35 3.35 1.98
C VAL A 154 2.83 1.91 1.82
N THR A 155 2.28 1.00 2.63
CA THR A 155 2.56 -0.44 2.58
C THR A 155 1.38 -1.27 2.06
N ASP A 156 0.17 -0.69 2.03
CA ASP A 156 -1.01 -1.24 1.35
C ASP A 156 -2.07 -0.13 1.16
N VAL A 157 -2.95 -0.34 0.20
CA VAL A 157 -4.17 0.47 0.01
C VAL A 157 -5.35 -0.49 -0.01
N ARG A 158 -6.40 -0.15 0.73
CA ARG A 158 -7.67 -0.89 0.70
C ARG A 158 -8.73 -0.03 0.04
N VAL A 159 -9.45 -0.58 -0.92
CA VAL A 159 -10.58 0.08 -1.56
C VAL A 159 -11.81 -0.73 -1.23
N GLU A 160 -12.82 -0.10 -0.63
CA GLU A 160 -14.02 -0.80 -0.13
C GLU A 160 -13.68 -2.02 0.75
N GLY A 161 -12.66 -1.87 1.61
CA GLY A 161 -12.17 -2.91 2.51
C GLY A 161 -11.30 -4.00 1.85
N VAL A 162 -11.10 -3.96 0.54
CA VAL A 162 -10.30 -4.94 -0.20
C VAL A 162 -8.86 -4.46 -0.38
N SER A 163 -7.91 -5.23 0.17
CA SER A 163 -6.46 -4.97 0.04
C SER A 163 -5.98 -5.14 -1.39
N MET A 164 -5.28 -4.13 -1.91
CA MET A 164 -4.68 -4.16 -3.23
C MET A 164 -3.49 -5.12 -3.27
N VAL A 165 -2.64 -5.14 -2.23
CA VAL A 165 -1.50 -6.08 -2.17
C VAL A 165 -1.98 -7.53 -2.13
N MET A 166 -3.05 -7.84 -1.37
CA MET A 166 -3.61 -9.20 -1.33
C MET A 166 -4.36 -9.58 -2.61
N THR A 167 -5.00 -8.62 -3.27
CA THR A 167 -5.60 -8.82 -4.59
C THR A 167 -4.52 -9.20 -5.60
N ARG A 168 -3.42 -8.41 -5.67
CA ARG A 168 -2.28 -8.73 -6.54
C ARG A 168 -1.63 -10.07 -6.21
N ARG A 169 -1.54 -10.41 -4.93
CA ARG A 169 -1.06 -11.73 -4.52
C ARG A 169 -1.91 -12.86 -5.09
N SER A 170 -3.23 -12.70 -5.04
CA SER A 170 -4.15 -13.68 -5.58
C SER A 170 -4.02 -13.78 -7.10
N ASP A 171 -3.97 -12.62 -7.80
CA ASP A 171 -3.80 -12.55 -9.25
C ASP A 171 -2.49 -13.21 -9.70
N PHE A 172 -1.38 -12.88 -9.05
CA PHE A 172 -0.04 -13.40 -9.38
C PHE A 172 0.05 -14.89 -9.12
N ASN A 173 -0.45 -15.38 -7.98
CA ASN A 173 -0.49 -16.81 -7.69
C ASN A 173 -1.33 -17.57 -8.73
N ALA A 174 -2.52 -17.07 -9.06
CA ALA A 174 -3.39 -17.69 -10.04
C ALA A 174 -2.77 -17.68 -11.46
N TYR A 175 -2.05 -16.62 -11.80
CA TYR A 175 -1.32 -16.55 -13.07
C TYR A 175 -0.17 -17.56 -13.10
N ILE A 176 0.69 -17.59 -12.07
CA ILE A 176 1.82 -18.51 -11.99
C ILE A 176 1.34 -19.97 -12.01
N GLN A 177 0.30 -20.32 -11.25
CA GLN A 177 -0.25 -21.68 -11.21
C GLN A 177 -0.79 -22.14 -12.56
N ARG A 178 -1.52 -21.28 -13.27
CA ARG A 178 -2.02 -21.58 -14.63
C ARG A 178 -0.91 -21.71 -15.66
N ASN A 179 0.27 -21.16 -15.38
CA ASN A 179 1.42 -21.15 -16.27
C ASN A 179 2.57 -22.05 -15.73
N GLY A 180 2.24 -23.21 -15.16
CA GLY A 180 3.23 -24.24 -14.82
C GLY A 180 4.03 -23.99 -13.54
N GLY A 181 3.66 -23.01 -12.73
CA GLY A 181 4.32 -22.72 -11.46
C GLY A 181 5.57 -21.85 -11.57
N ASP A 182 5.88 -21.35 -12.77
CA ASP A 182 7.09 -20.56 -13.05
C ASP A 182 6.85 -19.05 -12.90
N VAL A 183 7.64 -18.43 -12.02
CA VAL A 183 7.61 -16.98 -11.79
C VAL A 183 8.12 -16.19 -12.99
N GLU A 184 8.99 -16.78 -13.81
CA GLU A 184 9.53 -16.13 -15.00
C GLU A 184 8.44 -15.76 -16.00
N VAL A 185 7.38 -16.59 -16.10
CA VAL A 185 6.25 -16.32 -16.99
C VAL A 185 5.44 -15.11 -16.51
N LEU A 186 5.30 -14.92 -15.20
CA LEU A 186 4.68 -13.72 -14.64
C LEU A 186 5.53 -12.47 -14.92
N ILE A 187 6.85 -12.57 -14.74
CA ILE A 187 7.76 -11.45 -14.97
C ILE A 187 7.65 -10.97 -16.43
N LYS A 188 7.71 -11.89 -17.39
CA LYS A 188 7.56 -11.58 -18.81
C LYS A 188 6.21 -10.95 -19.16
N GLU A 189 5.13 -11.41 -18.54
CA GLU A 189 3.80 -10.82 -18.73
C GLU A 189 3.74 -9.38 -18.19
N LEU A 190 4.33 -9.11 -17.02
CA LEU A 190 4.40 -7.76 -16.46
C LEU A 190 5.27 -6.84 -17.32
N GLU A 191 6.42 -7.32 -17.82
CA GLU A 191 7.27 -6.60 -18.76
C GLU A 191 6.50 -6.25 -20.04
N SER A 192 5.69 -7.18 -20.56
CA SER A 192 4.81 -6.93 -21.71
C SER A 192 3.72 -5.89 -21.41
N ARG A 193 3.07 -5.97 -20.24
CA ARG A 193 2.07 -4.97 -19.82
C ARG A 193 2.67 -3.57 -19.72
N ALA A 194 3.87 -3.45 -19.17
CA ALA A 194 4.57 -2.18 -19.07
C ALA A 194 4.85 -1.55 -20.47
N ALA A 195 5.10 -2.38 -21.48
CA ALA A 195 5.50 -1.94 -22.83
C ALA A 195 4.35 -1.67 -23.81
N ARG A 196 3.17 -2.30 -23.64
CA ARG A 196 2.01 -2.19 -24.55
C ARG A 196 1.24 -0.90 -24.39
#